data_AF-A0A9E0E0Z1-F1
#
_entry.id   AF-A0A9E0E0Z1-F1
#
_cell.length_a   1.000
_cell.length_b   1.000
_cell.length_c   1.000
_cell.angle_alpha   90.00
_cell.angle_beta   90.00
_cell.angle_gamma   90.00
#
_symmetry.space_group_name_H-M   'P 1'
#
loop_
_entity.id
_entity.type
_entity.pdbx_description
1 polymer ?
#
loop_
_entity_poly.entity_id
_entity_poly.type
_entity_poly.pdbx_seq_one_letter_code
_entity_poly.pdbx_strand_id
1 'polypeptide(L)'
;MLATFSPDRDPFSWAQTQVNLGRISLELGEKEQSNERLNVAVQALDAAAKLPASRIGGSLQAQALFHGGKAHFEIGSRTGSLEELALAAGQMAAARQAYAAIGDEYQSIVAQFNEAIAYGKWADIDRDEASIARARSAFQNVKERARGAGQTDLVEGAGVMLERLPTQTGAAQ
;
A
#
# COMPACT_ATOMS: atom_id res chain seq x y z
N MET A 1 30.79 22.36 -8.14
CA MET A 1 29.48 22.93 -7.72
C MET A 1 28.51 21.75 -7.64
N LEU A 2 28.24 21.21 -6.45
CA LEU A 2 27.24 20.14 -6.30
C LEU A 2 25.87 20.80 -6.40
N ALA A 3 25.15 20.58 -7.50
CA ALA A 3 23.76 20.97 -7.57
C ALA A 3 22.99 20.14 -6.55
N THR A 4 22.56 20.76 -5.44
CA THR A 4 21.65 20.15 -4.48
C THR A 4 20.31 19.94 -5.18
N PHE A 5 19.98 18.70 -5.52
CA PHE A 5 18.66 18.33 -6.05
C PHE A 5 17.59 18.75 -5.03
N SER A 6 16.56 19.45 -5.49
CA SER A 6 15.42 19.90 -4.66
C SER A 6 14.14 19.75 -5.48
N PRO A 7 12.97 19.57 -4.83
CA PRO A 7 11.70 19.35 -5.53
C PRO A 7 11.33 20.49 -6.50
N ASP A 8 11.86 21.69 -6.28
CA ASP A 8 11.61 22.87 -7.13
C ASP A 8 12.52 22.92 -8.37
N ARG A 9 13.77 22.46 -8.25
CA ARG A 9 14.79 22.61 -9.32
C ARG A 9 14.92 21.38 -10.20
N ASP A 10 14.92 20.19 -9.59
CA ASP A 10 15.01 18.91 -10.29
C ASP A 10 14.11 17.89 -9.57
N PRO A 11 12.78 17.99 -9.79
CA PRO A 11 11.80 17.18 -9.09
C PRO A 11 11.98 15.69 -9.33
N PHE A 12 12.37 15.30 -10.54
CA PHE A 12 12.52 13.89 -10.90
C PHE A 12 13.71 13.26 -10.17
N SER A 13 14.90 13.85 -10.26
CA SER A 13 16.09 13.30 -9.60
C SER A 13 15.96 13.31 -8.08
N TRP A 14 15.32 14.35 -7.53
CA TRP A 14 15.01 14.41 -6.11
C TRP A 14 14.03 13.30 -5.70
N ALA A 15 12.92 13.13 -6.42
CA ALA A 15 11.93 12.09 -6.13
C ALA A 15 12.53 10.69 -6.26
N GLN A 16 13.37 10.45 -7.27
CA GLN A 16 14.04 9.17 -7.44
C GLN A 16 14.97 8.86 -6.26
N THR A 17 15.68 9.87 -5.76
CA THR A 17 16.50 9.74 -4.55
C THR A 17 15.65 9.39 -3.33
N GLN A 18 14.52 10.08 -3.15
CA GLN A 18 13.58 9.82 -2.05
C GLN A 18 12.97 8.41 -2.14
N VAL A 19 12.54 7.97 -3.31
CA VAL A 19 12.00 6.62 -3.51
C VAL A 19 13.03 5.54 -3.18
N ASN A 20 14.29 5.73 -3.60
CA ASN A 20 15.36 4.79 -3.28
C ASN A 20 15.67 4.75 -1.78
N LEU A 21 15.80 5.91 -1.14
CA LEU A 21 15.99 6.01 0.31
C LEU A 21 14.84 5.33 1.06
N GLY A 22 13.61 5.58 0.62
CA GLY A 22 12.41 5.05 1.22
C GLY A 22 12.32 3.53 1.13
N ARG A 23 12.60 2.97 -0.04
CA ARG A 23 12.62 1.50 -0.25
C ARG A 23 13.67 0.80 0.60
N ILE A 24 14.91 1.31 0.60
CA ILE A 24 15.98 0.73 1.42
C ILE A 24 15.61 0.81 2.91
N SER A 25 15.04 1.94 3.34
CA SER A 25 14.62 2.12 4.74
C SER A 25 13.46 1.23 5.12
N LEU A 26 12.52 0.98 4.19
CA LEU A 26 11.43 0.01 4.36
C LEU A 26 11.99 -1.39 4.56
N GLU A 27 12.83 -1.87 3.63
CA GLU A 27 13.44 -3.21 3.70
C GLU A 27 14.25 -3.41 4.99
N LEU A 28 15.03 -2.39 5.40
CA LEU A 28 15.76 -2.44 6.67
C LEU A 28 14.84 -2.38 7.89
N GLY A 29 13.77 -1.58 7.85
CA GLY A 29 12.78 -1.50 8.93
C GLY A 29 11.96 -2.78 9.10
N GLU A 30 11.67 -3.48 8.01
CA GLU A 30 11.11 -4.83 7.98
C GLU A 30 12.09 -5.82 8.64
N LYS A 31 13.32 -5.89 8.14
CA LYS A 31 14.35 -6.84 8.58
C LYS A 31 14.80 -6.64 10.05
N GLU A 32 14.97 -5.40 10.46
CA GLU A 32 15.49 -5.06 11.80
C GLU A 32 14.37 -4.80 12.82
N GLN A 33 13.10 -4.94 12.41
CA GLN A 33 11.93 -4.60 13.23
C GLN A 33 11.97 -3.16 13.78
N SER A 34 12.55 -2.23 13.02
CA SER A 34 12.76 -0.84 13.45
C SER A 34 11.69 0.11 12.91
N ASN A 35 10.84 0.63 13.81
CA ASN A 35 9.87 1.68 13.47
C ASN A 35 10.55 3.01 13.12
N GLU A 36 11.75 3.27 13.63
CA GLU A 36 12.51 4.46 13.26
C GLU A 36 12.87 4.44 11.77
N ARG A 37 13.31 3.29 11.25
CA ARG A 37 13.59 3.13 9.81
C ARG A 37 12.32 3.17 8.98
N LEU A 38 11.22 2.59 9.47
CA LEU A 38 9.93 2.71 8.79
C LEU A 38 9.46 4.18 8.72
N ASN A 39 9.69 4.97 9.77
CA ASN A 39 9.39 6.41 9.76
C ASN A 39 10.25 7.18 8.76
N VAL A 40 11.52 6.80 8.56
CA VAL A 40 12.34 7.35 7.47
C VAL A 40 11.77 6.97 6.11
N ALA A 41 11.29 5.72 5.97
CA ALA A 41 10.64 5.26 4.74
C ALA A 41 9.40 6.09 4.40
N VAL A 42 8.48 6.24 5.36
CA VAL A 42 7.27 7.08 5.23
C VAL A 42 7.64 8.50 4.82
N GLN A 43 8.56 9.14 5.53
CA GLN A 43 8.97 10.52 5.24
C GLN A 43 9.46 10.68 3.80
N ALA A 44 10.33 9.79 3.33
CA ALA A 44 10.88 9.87 1.98
C ALA A 44 9.82 9.58 0.90
N LEU A 45 9.03 8.52 1.10
CA LEU A 45 8.04 8.05 0.12
C LEU A 45 6.86 9.01 -0.01
N ASP A 46 6.35 9.55 1.10
CA ASP A 46 5.29 10.56 1.10
C ASP A 46 5.73 11.84 0.42
N ALA A 47 6.97 12.25 0.66
CA ALA A 47 7.52 13.46 0.07
C ALA A 47 7.62 13.32 -1.47
N ALA A 48 8.01 12.14 -1.97
CA ALA A 48 8.00 11.85 -3.40
C ALA A 48 6.58 11.72 -3.97
N ALA A 49 5.67 11.03 -3.27
CA ALA A 49 4.30 10.76 -3.73
C ALA A 49 3.46 12.04 -3.91
N LYS A 50 3.74 13.08 -3.10
CA LYS A 50 3.08 14.40 -3.20
C LYS A 50 3.43 15.16 -4.49
N LEU A 51 4.52 14.81 -5.18
CA LEU A 51 4.85 15.44 -6.46
C LEU A 51 3.95 14.86 -7.57
N PRO A 52 3.46 15.70 -8.49
CA PRO A 52 2.53 15.25 -9.51
C PRO A 52 3.22 14.37 -10.56
N ALA A 53 2.50 13.39 -11.11
CA ALA A 53 2.99 12.51 -12.18
C ALA A 53 3.56 13.28 -13.39
N SER A 54 3.05 14.47 -13.70
CA SER A 54 3.58 15.32 -14.77
C SER A 54 5.01 15.82 -14.53
N ARG A 55 5.46 15.83 -13.28
CA ARG A 55 6.80 16.31 -12.85
C ARG A 55 7.78 15.16 -12.63
N ILE A 56 7.31 14.02 -12.15
CA ILE A 56 8.18 12.88 -11.74
C ILE A 56 7.94 11.60 -12.55
N GLY A 57 6.95 11.59 -13.44
CA GLY A 57 6.51 10.41 -14.19
C GLY A 57 5.53 9.54 -13.38
N GLY A 58 4.54 8.98 -14.07
CA GLY A 58 3.50 8.15 -13.45
C GLY A 58 4.05 6.88 -12.77
N SER A 59 5.07 6.25 -13.37
CA SER A 59 5.70 5.05 -12.79
C SER A 59 6.40 5.34 -11.46
N LEU A 60 7.13 6.46 -11.36
CA LEU A 60 7.84 6.81 -10.14
C LEU A 60 6.88 7.25 -9.04
N GLN A 61 5.82 8.00 -9.39
CA GLN A 61 4.76 8.35 -8.45
C GLN A 61 4.02 7.09 -7.94
N ALA A 62 3.68 6.16 -8.82
CA ALA A 62 3.03 4.90 -8.44
C ALA A 62 3.90 4.07 -7.47
N GLN A 63 5.21 3.99 -7.71
CA GLN A 63 6.15 3.33 -6.80
C GLN A 63 6.24 4.03 -5.44
N ALA A 64 6.30 5.37 -5.42
CA ALA A 64 6.32 6.14 -4.17
C ALA A 64 5.08 5.84 -3.31
N LEU A 65 3.89 5.89 -3.93
CA LEU A 65 2.62 5.56 -3.27
C LEU A 65 2.58 4.12 -2.79
N PHE A 66 3.00 3.16 -3.62
CA PHE A 66 2.96 1.74 -3.27
C PHE A 66 3.85 1.41 -2.08
N HIS A 67 5.11 1.87 -2.12
CA HIS A 67 6.04 1.60 -1.02
C HIS A 67 5.70 2.42 0.23
N GLY A 68 5.18 3.65 0.09
CA GLY A 68 4.73 4.44 1.23
C GLY A 68 3.57 3.73 1.94
N GLY A 69 2.62 3.18 1.18
CA GLY A 69 1.51 2.41 1.72
C GLY A 69 1.98 1.17 2.45
N LYS A 70 3.02 0.49 1.96
CA LYS A 70 3.67 -0.63 2.67
C LYS A 70 4.30 -0.19 3.99
N ALA A 71 5.00 0.95 4.00
CA ALA A 71 5.64 1.46 5.21
C ALA A 71 4.61 1.82 6.29
N HIS A 72 3.54 2.52 5.91
CA HIS A 72 2.39 2.78 6.77
C HIS A 72 1.75 1.48 7.27
N PHE A 73 1.56 0.49 6.40
CA PHE A 73 1.00 -0.81 6.78
C PHE A 73 1.84 -1.51 7.85
N GLU A 74 3.17 -1.52 7.70
CA GLU A 74 4.09 -2.13 8.66
C GLU A 74 4.02 -1.43 10.03
N ILE A 75 4.02 -0.09 10.05
CA ILE A 75 3.90 0.69 11.30
C ILE A 75 2.54 0.41 11.95
N GLY A 76 1.45 0.53 11.20
CA GLY A 76 0.10 0.27 11.70
C GLY A 76 -0.07 -1.16 12.22
N SER A 77 0.52 -2.13 11.53
CA SER A 77 0.49 -3.54 11.94
C SER A 77 1.19 -3.82 13.25
N ARG A 78 2.32 -3.16 13.50
CA ARG A 78 3.15 -3.33 14.71
C ARG A 78 2.60 -2.57 15.90
N THR A 79 2.03 -1.39 15.66
CA THR A 79 1.58 -0.47 16.71
C THR A 79 0.10 -0.61 17.04
N GLY A 80 -0.69 -1.26 16.17
CA GLY A 80 -2.14 -1.27 16.27
C GLY A 80 -2.79 0.04 15.83
N SER A 81 -2.06 0.93 15.15
CA SER A 81 -2.57 2.22 14.70
C SER A 81 -3.51 2.06 13.50
N LEU A 82 -4.80 2.31 13.72
CA LEU A 82 -5.81 2.34 12.65
C LEU A 82 -5.59 3.53 11.70
N GLU A 83 -5.03 4.63 12.16
CA GLU A 83 -4.68 5.78 11.32
C GLU A 83 -3.62 5.41 10.28
N GLU A 84 -2.58 4.70 10.71
CA GLU A 84 -1.52 4.19 9.82
C GLU A 84 -2.08 3.19 8.80
N LEU A 85 -3.02 2.33 9.21
CA LEU A 85 -3.70 1.42 8.29
C LEU A 85 -4.63 2.15 7.31
N ALA A 86 -5.23 3.27 7.73
CA ALA A 86 -6.00 4.15 6.84
C ALA A 86 -5.10 4.77 5.77
N LEU A 87 -3.94 5.29 6.18
CA LEU A 87 -2.94 5.87 5.28
C LEU A 87 -2.42 4.80 4.30
N ALA A 88 -2.14 3.60 4.78
CA ALA A 88 -1.76 2.47 3.95
C ALA A 88 -2.79 2.16 2.87
N ALA A 89 -4.07 1.99 3.26
CA ALA A 89 -5.15 1.72 2.30
C ALA A 89 -5.33 2.86 1.30
N GLY A 90 -5.28 4.12 1.75
CA GLY A 90 -5.39 5.30 0.89
C GLY A 90 -4.27 5.38 -0.15
N GLN A 91 -3.02 5.13 0.26
CA GLN A 91 -1.88 5.13 -0.66
C GLN A 91 -1.92 3.95 -1.62
N MET A 92 -2.37 2.76 -1.18
CA MET A 92 -2.57 1.61 -2.06
C MET A 92 -3.66 1.86 -3.11
N ALA A 93 -4.77 2.51 -2.72
CA ALA A 93 -5.82 2.91 -3.66
C ALA A 93 -5.31 3.92 -4.70
N ALA A 94 -4.46 4.88 -4.28
CA ALA A 94 -3.83 5.84 -5.19
C ALA A 94 -2.80 5.16 -6.11
N ALA A 95 -1.96 4.26 -5.58
CA ALA A 95 -1.01 3.47 -6.37
C ALA A 95 -1.73 2.62 -7.42
N ARG A 96 -2.84 1.96 -7.04
CA ARG A 96 -3.70 1.19 -7.95
C ARG A 96 -4.17 2.02 -9.14
N GLN A 97 -4.63 3.26 -8.88
CA GLN A 97 -5.06 4.18 -9.93
C GLN A 97 -3.88 4.64 -10.80
N ALA A 98 -2.74 4.95 -10.19
CA ALA A 98 -1.55 5.38 -10.91
C ALA A 98 -0.98 4.28 -11.83
N TYR A 99 -0.93 3.02 -11.36
CA TYR A 99 -0.53 1.88 -12.17
C TYR A 99 -1.50 1.61 -13.33
N ALA A 100 -2.81 1.70 -13.08
CA ALA A 100 -3.81 1.57 -14.14
C ALA A 100 -3.66 2.67 -15.21
N ALA A 101 -3.39 3.91 -14.79
CA ALA A 101 -3.21 5.05 -15.69
C ALA A 101 -2.00 4.92 -16.63
N ILE A 102 -0.97 4.16 -16.22
CA ILE A 102 0.21 3.88 -17.05
C ILE A 102 0.13 2.51 -17.77
N GLY A 103 -1.00 1.81 -17.68
CA GLY A 103 -1.22 0.51 -18.33
C GLY A 103 -0.59 -0.70 -17.64
N ASP A 104 -0.13 -0.56 -16.38
CA ASP A 104 0.41 -1.66 -15.59
C ASP A 104 -0.70 -2.33 -14.76
N GLU A 105 -1.52 -3.14 -15.44
CA GLU A 105 -2.68 -3.79 -14.81
C GLU A 105 -2.26 -4.80 -13.73
N TYR A 106 -1.10 -5.45 -13.88
CA TYR A 106 -0.56 -6.35 -12.86
C TYR A 106 -0.30 -5.60 -11.55
N GLN A 107 0.51 -4.53 -11.59
CA GLN A 107 0.78 -3.76 -10.38
C GLN A 107 -0.45 -3.04 -9.84
N SER A 108 -1.42 -2.70 -10.70
CA SER A 108 -2.70 -2.16 -10.26
C SER A 108 -3.49 -3.16 -9.40
N ILE A 109 -3.52 -4.44 -9.77
CA ILE A 109 -4.21 -5.48 -8.98
C ILE A 109 -3.39 -5.83 -7.73
N VAL A 110 -2.05 -5.85 -7.80
CA VAL A 110 -1.19 -6.01 -6.63
C VAL A 110 -1.43 -4.90 -5.60
N ALA A 111 -1.52 -3.64 -6.03
CA ALA A 111 -1.85 -2.53 -5.15
C ALA A 111 -3.25 -2.69 -4.54
N GLN A 112 -4.25 -3.14 -5.32
CA GLN A 112 -5.58 -3.46 -4.79
C GLN A 112 -5.57 -4.57 -3.74
N PHE A 113 -4.73 -5.59 -3.93
CA PHE A 113 -4.57 -6.68 -2.98
C PHE A 113 -3.97 -6.18 -1.65
N ASN A 114 -2.96 -5.31 -1.72
CA ASN A 114 -2.37 -4.69 -0.53
C ASN A 114 -3.33 -3.71 0.17
N GLU A 115 -4.20 -3.02 -0.58
CA GLU A 115 -5.32 -2.25 -0.01
C GLU A 115 -6.24 -3.16 0.82
N ALA A 116 -6.62 -4.32 0.27
CA ALA A 116 -7.44 -5.31 0.97
C ALA A 116 -6.75 -5.89 2.21
N ILE A 117 -5.43 -6.12 2.15
CA ILE A 117 -4.62 -6.55 3.30
C ILE A 117 -4.64 -5.50 4.42
N ALA A 118 -4.56 -4.20 4.10
CA ALA A 118 -4.67 -3.14 5.10
C ALA A 118 -6.05 -3.16 5.80
N TYR A 119 -7.15 -3.35 5.04
CA TYR A 119 -8.48 -3.51 5.65
C TYR A 119 -8.60 -4.78 6.49
N GLY A 120 -8.00 -5.90 6.05
CA GLY A 120 -7.98 -7.13 6.84
C GLY A 120 -7.28 -6.94 8.19
N LYS A 121 -6.11 -6.29 8.18
CA LYS A 121 -5.38 -5.97 9.41
C LYS A 121 -6.13 -5.00 10.32
N TRP A 122 -6.82 -4.02 9.73
CA TRP A 122 -7.70 -3.11 10.47
C TRP A 122 -8.79 -3.91 11.18
N ALA A 123 -9.51 -4.76 10.45
CA ALA A 123 -10.59 -5.57 10.98
C ALA A 123 -10.12 -6.53 12.09
N ASP A 124 -8.89 -7.05 12.00
CA ASP A 124 -8.30 -7.87 13.06
C ASP A 124 -8.07 -7.10 14.37
N ILE A 125 -7.79 -5.80 14.28
CA ILE A 125 -7.51 -4.91 15.41
C ILE A 125 -8.82 -4.43 16.05
N ASP A 126 -9.72 -3.84 15.28
CA ASP A 126 -10.95 -3.25 15.83
C ASP A 126 -12.06 -4.27 16.08
N ARG A 127 -12.05 -5.38 15.31
CA ARG A 127 -13.05 -6.46 15.33
C ARG A 127 -14.47 -5.95 15.11
N ASP A 128 -14.60 -4.83 14.41
CA ASP A 128 -15.89 -4.25 14.08
C ASP A 128 -16.52 -4.99 12.90
N GLU A 129 -17.82 -5.23 12.96
CA GLU A 129 -18.54 -5.98 11.93
C GLU A 129 -18.47 -5.28 10.56
N ALA A 130 -18.54 -3.94 10.54
CA ALA A 130 -18.44 -3.17 9.30
C ALA A 130 -17.01 -3.21 8.74
N SER A 131 -15.99 -3.17 9.59
CA SER A 131 -14.59 -3.33 9.18
C SER A 131 -14.32 -4.73 8.60
N ILE A 132 -14.84 -5.79 9.24
CA ILE A 132 -14.76 -7.16 8.73
C ILE A 132 -15.48 -7.28 7.38
N ALA A 133 -16.70 -6.75 7.26
CA ALA A 133 -17.46 -6.77 6.01
C ALA A 133 -16.72 -6.04 4.88
N ARG A 134 -16.10 -4.89 5.18
CA ARG A 134 -15.27 -4.12 4.23
C ARG A 134 -14.07 -4.94 3.75
N ALA A 135 -13.32 -5.56 4.66
CA ALA A 135 -12.17 -6.39 4.32
C ALA A 135 -12.58 -7.58 3.43
N ARG A 136 -13.69 -8.27 3.76
CA ARG A 136 -14.21 -9.38 2.96
C ARG A 136 -14.59 -8.93 1.55
N SER A 137 -15.31 -7.82 1.42
CA SER A 137 -15.67 -7.26 0.11
C SER A 137 -14.43 -6.89 -0.70
N ALA A 138 -13.42 -6.28 -0.07
CA ALA A 138 -12.17 -5.92 -0.74
C ALA A 138 -11.44 -7.15 -1.32
N PHE A 139 -11.28 -8.22 -0.53
CA PHE A 139 -10.65 -9.46 -1.04
C PHE A 139 -11.48 -10.14 -2.13
N GLN A 140 -12.80 -10.13 -2.03
CA GLN A 140 -13.67 -10.68 -3.08
C GLN A 140 -13.49 -9.92 -4.40
N ASN A 141 -13.44 -8.59 -4.36
CA ASN A 141 -13.22 -7.75 -5.55
C ASN A 141 -11.85 -7.99 -6.18
N VAL A 142 -10.79 -8.15 -5.36
CA VAL A 142 -9.45 -8.50 -5.86
C VAL A 142 -9.48 -9.85 -6.56
N LYS A 143 -10.09 -10.86 -5.95
CA LYS A 143 -10.19 -12.22 -6.51
C LYS A 143 -10.90 -12.23 -7.86
N GLU A 144 -11.97 -11.46 -8.01
CA GLU A 144 -12.72 -11.33 -9.26
C GLU A 144 -11.90 -10.64 -10.35
N ARG A 145 -11.27 -9.50 -10.02
CA ARG A 145 -10.44 -8.75 -10.98
C ARG A 145 -9.21 -9.56 -11.40
N ALA A 146 -8.52 -10.19 -10.45
CA ALA A 146 -7.38 -11.06 -10.71
C ALA A 146 -7.75 -12.25 -11.61
N ARG A 147 -8.93 -12.85 -11.41
CA ARG A 147 -9.44 -13.92 -12.28
C ARG A 147 -9.67 -13.42 -13.70
N GLY A 148 -10.30 -12.26 -13.86
CA GLY A 148 -10.50 -11.64 -15.17
C GLY A 148 -9.19 -11.32 -15.90
N ALA A 149 -8.14 -10.99 -15.15
CA ALA A 149 -6.80 -10.69 -15.68
C ALA A 149 -5.87 -11.92 -15.82
N GLY A 150 -6.33 -13.13 -15.47
CA GLY A 150 -5.50 -14.35 -15.52
C GLY A 150 -4.37 -14.41 -14.49
N GLN A 151 -4.48 -13.67 -13.38
CA GLN A 151 -3.45 -13.60 -12.32
C GLN A 151 -3.74 -14.60 -11.20
N THR A 152 -3.46 -15.87 -11.46
CA THR A 152 -3.84 -16.99 -10.57
C THR A 152 -3.30 -16.84 -9.14
N ASP A 153 -2.05 -16.42 -8.97
CA ASP A 153 -1.44 -16.24 -7.65
C ASP A 153 -2.22 -15.25 -6.76
N LEU A 154 -2.75 -14.17 -7.36
CA LEU A 154 -3.54 -13.17 -6.63
C LEU A 154 -4.98 -13.65 -6.37
N VAL A 155 -5.54 -14.51 -7.24
CA VAL A 155 -6.82 -15.18 -6.98
C VAL A 155 -6.70 -16.06 -5.73
N GLU A 156 -5.65 -16.87 -5.67
CA GLU A 156 -5.37 -17.77 -4.55
C GLU A 156 -5.08 -16.97 -3.27
N GLY A 157 -4.18 -15.98 -3.35
CA GLY A 157 -3.84 -15.12 -2.22
C GLY A 157 -5.05 -14.39 -1.62
N ALA A 158 -5.92 -13.81 -2.46
CA ALA A 158 -7.15 -13.17 -2.00
C ALA A 158 -8.17 -14.17 -1.44
N GLY A 159 -8.24 -15.38 -1.98
CA GLY A 159 -9.06 -16.47 -1.44
C GLY A 159 -8.65 -16.85 -0.03
N VAL A 160 -7.36 -17.10 0.20
CA VAL A 160 -6.81 -17.46 1.52
C VAL A 160 -7.09 -16.38 2.56
N MET A 161 -6.93 -15.10 2.21
CA MET A 161 -7.21 -14.02 3.15
C MET A 161 -8.71 -13.89 3.46
N LEU A 162 -9.57 -14.07 2.47
CA LEU A 162 -11.03 -14.04 2.64
C LEU A 162 -11.55 -15.14 3.57
N GLU A 163 -10.94 -16.34 3.51
CA GLU A 163 -11.29 -17.48 4.35
C GLU A 163 -10.88 -17.29 5.82
N ARG A 164 -9.84 -16.48 6.10
CA ARG A 164 -9.39 -16.18 7.46
C ARG A 164 -10.31 -15.20 8.20
N LEU A 165 -11.05 -14.38 7.47
CA LEU A 165 -11.95 -13.38 8.06
C LEU A 165 -13.21 -14.07 8.65
N PRO A 166 -13.72 -13.61 9.80
CA PRO A 166 -14.97 -14.14 10.38
C PRO A 166 -16.13 -14.08 9.38
N THR A 167 -17.01 -15.07 9.43
CA THR A 167 -18.31 -15.05 8.74
C THR A 167 -19.38 -14.56 9.72
N GLN A 168 -20.44 -13.90 9.23
CA GLN A 168 -21.53 -13.35 10.06
C GLN A 168 -22.36 -14.42 10.82
N THR A 169 -21.96 -15.68 10.84
CA THR A 169 -22.62 -16.74 11.61
C THR A 169 -22.24 -16.67 13.08
N GLY A 170 -22.91 -15.77 13.79
CA GLY A 170 -22.80 -15.59 15.23
C GLY A 170 -23.84 -14.63 15.83
N ALA A 171 -24.97 -14.36 15.16
CA ALA A 171 -26.15 -13.88 15.85
C ALA A 171 -26.70 -15.07 16.66
N ALA A 172 -26.43 -15.04 17.97
CA ALA A 172 -26.92 -16.00 18.93
C ALA A 172 -28.45 -16.16 18.84
N GLN A 173 -28.87 -17.39 19.10
CA GLN A 173 -30.25 -17.85 19.26
C GLN A 173 -31.03 -17.01 20.28
#